data_AF-A0A820J8D2-F1
#
_entry.id   AF-A0A820J8D2-F1
#
_cell.length_a   1.000
_cell.length_b   1.000
_cell.length_c   1.000
_cell.angle_alpha   90.00
_cell.angle_beta   90.00
_cell.angle_gamma   90.00
#
_symmetry.space_group_name_H-M   'P 1'
#
loop_
_entity.id
_entity.type
_entity.pdbx_description
1 polymer ?
#
loop_
_entity_poly.entity_id
_entity_poly.type
_entity_poly.pdbx_seq_one_letter_code
_entity_poly.pdbx_strand_id
1 'polypeptide(L)'
;MAEQLEKKDSNFNTLRDNVNQLETQFEKLREDVISKLKECSDCIKSAKQLCHEATEATTILENKLVNASNEEKEWKDIKIKLATTSIQGKVILDVGCEKYTTSVEVLTREKDTFFTALFSKQWQLEKDPDDKSNGWAINNDGLRISGISPPFFIRSI
;
A
#
# COMPACT_ATOMS: atom_id res chain seq x y z
N MET A 1 -45.95 54.85 66.04
CA MET A 1 -44.67 54.20 66.42
C MET A 1 -44.70 52.69 66.18
N ALA A 2 -45.77 51.98 66.55
CA ALA A 2 -45.92 50.52 66.33
C ALA A 2 -45.89 50.10 64.85
N GLU A 3 -46.63 50.80 63.98
CA GLU A 3 -46.73 50.48 62.53
C GLU A 3 -45.40 50.61 61.78
N GLN A 4 -44.50 51.49 62.23
CA GLN A 4 -43.15 51.59 61.66
C GLN A 4 -42.22 50.48 62.13
N LEU A 5 -42.46 49.93 63.32
CA LEU A 5 -41.70 48.78 63.85
C LEU A 5 -42.06 47.51 63.07
N GLU A 6 -43.35 47.27 62.87
CA GLU A 6 -43.87 46.10 62.16
C GLU A 6 -43.42 46.06 60.68
N LYS A 7 -43.41 47.22 60.01
CA LYS A 7 -42.88 47.34 58.64
C LYS A 7 -41.37 47.09 58.58
N LYS A 8 -40.62 47.48 59.62
CA LYS A 8 -39.17 47.25 59.70
C LYS A 8 -38.87 45.75 59.91
N ASP A 9 -39.64 45.08 60.75
CA ASP A 9 -39.51 43.64 61.00
C ASP A 9 -39.86 42.81 59.75
N SER A 10 -40.91 43.19 59.02
CA SER A 10 -41.28 42.57 57.75
C SER A 10 -40.19 42.70 56.68
N ASN A 11 -39.60 43.91 56.54
CA ASN A 11 -38.49 44.13 55.61
C ASN A 11 -37.24 43.33 56.00
N PHE A 12 -36.95 43.20 57.30
CA PHE A 12 -35.82 42.44 57.79
C PHE A 12 -35.97 40.94 57.53
N ASN A 13 -37.18 40.39 57.73
CA ASN A 13 -37.47 38.99 57.39
C ASN A 13 -37.34 38.74 55.88
N THR A 14 -37.86 39.64 55.05
CA THR A 14 -37.73 39.54 53.58
C THR A 14 -36.25 39.57 53.15
N LEU A 15 -35.45 40.45 53.75
CA LEU A 15 -34.02 40.52 53.47
C LEU A 15 -33.30 39.23 53.88
N ARG A 16 -33.64 38.67 55.04
CA ARG A 16 -33.09 37.39 55.52
C ARG A 16 -33.43 36.25 54.54
N ASP A 17 -34.66 36.18 54.07
CA ASP A 17 -35.08 35.14 53.12
C ASP A 17 -34.32 35.26 51.79
N ASN A 18 -34.13 36.49 51.29
CA ASN A 18 -33.35 36.74 50.09
C ASN A 18 -31.87 36.34 50.25
N VAL A 19 -31.27 36.60 51.42
CA VAL A 19 -29.89 36.19 51.73
C VAL A 19 -29.79 34.67 51.74
N ASN A 20 -30.71 33.97 52.41
CA ASN A 20 -30.73 32.50 52.44
C ASN A 20 -30.91 31.91 51.03
N GLN A 21 -31.77 32.52 50.20
CA GLN A 21 -31.95 32.11 48.82
C GLN A 21 -30.67 32.31 48.01
N LEU A 22 -29.98 33.43 48.19
CA LEU A 22 -28.73 33.73 47.50
C LEU A 22 -27.62 32.77 47.91
N GLU A 23 -27.48 32.46 49.20
CA GLU A 23 -26.55 31.45 49.72
C GLU A 23 -26.80 30.08 49.07
N THR A 24 -28.07 29.67 48.97
CA THR A 24 -28.45 28.40 48.33
C THR A 24 -28.07 28.39 46.84
N GLN A 25 -28.29 29.50 46.13
CA GLN A 25 -27.90 29.63 44.72
C GLN A 25 -26.38 29.58 44.54
N PHE A 26 -25.62 30.20 45.44
CA PHE A 26 -24.15 30.15 45.42
C PHE A 26 -23.63 28.74 45.63
N GLU A 27 -24.16 27.99 46.58
CA GLU A 27 -23.74 26.59 46.79
C GLU A 27 -24.07 25.71 45.58
N LYS A 28 -25.26 25.89 44.98
CA LYS A 28 -25.60 25.17 43.74
C LYS A 28 -24.63 25.50 42.59
N LEU A 29 -24.34 26.79 42.39
CA LEU A 29 -23.41 27.23 41.35
C LEU A 29 -22.00 26.67 41.59
N ARG A 30 -21.57 26.65 42.85
CA ARG A 30 -20.27 26.10 43.24
C ARG A 30 -20.16 24.62 42.91
N GLU A 31 -21.17 23.83 43.26
CA GLU A 31 -21.21 22.39 42.92
C GLU A 31 -21.23 22.16 41.40
N ASP A 32 -22.02 22.93 40.66
CA ASP A 32 -22.07 22.85 39.20
C ASP A 32 -20.70 23.18 38.57
N VAL A 33 -20.00 24.21 39.07
CA VAL A 33 -18.65 24.58 38.61
C VAL A 33 -17.64 23.48 38.93
N ILE A 34 -17.66 22.91 40.14
CA ILE A 34 -16.76 21.82 40.54
C ILE A 34 -16.98 20.60 39.64
N SER A 35 -18.24 20.23 39.40
CA SER A 35 -18.61 19.12 38.53
C SER A 35 -18.10 19.34 37.11
N LYS A 36 -18.35 20.52 36.51
CA LYS A 36 -17.89 20.85 35.16
C LYS A 36 -16.38 20.94 35.03
N LEU A 37 -15.70 21.44 36.07
CA LEU A 37 -14.23 21.47 36.08
C LEU A 37 -13.65 20.05 36.09
N LYS A 38 -14.28 19.12 36.82
CA LYS A 38 -13.90 17.70 36.82
C LYS A 38 -14.10 17.05 35.46
N GLU A 39 -15.28 17.23 34.84
CA GLU A 39 -15.55 16.74 33.49
C GLU A 39 -14.50 17.26 32.48
N CYS A 40 -14.19 18.55 32.52
CA CYS A 40 -13.18 19.17 31.66
C CYS A 40 -11.78 18.57 31.88
N SER A 41 -11.38 18.36 33.14
CA SER A 41 -10.11 17.72 33.49
C SER A 41 -9.99 16.31 32.92
N ASP A 42 -11.07 15.52 33.02
CA ASP A 42 -11.09 14.16 32.49
C ASP A 42 -11.08 14.16 30.95
N CYS A 43 -11.82 15.05 30.29
CA CYS A 43 -11.74 15.25 28.85
C CYS A 43 -10.33 15.62 28.38
N ILE A 44 -9.62 16.49 29.10
CA ILE A 44 -8.24 16.87 28.77
C ILE A 44 -7.30 15.66 28.87
N LYS A 45 -7.47 14.78 29.87
CA LYS A 45 -6.66 13.55 29.99
C LYS A 45 -6.91 12.62 28.81
N SER A 46 -8.17 12.37 28.47
CA SER A 46 -8.52 11.53 27.31
C SER A 46 -7.99 12.12 26.00
N ALA A 47 -8.11 13.44 25.80
CA ALA A 47 -7.57 14.10 24.61
C ALA A 47 -6.05 13.97 24.51
N LYS A 48 -5.31 14.11 25.62
CA LYS A 48 -3.86 13.90 25.65
C LYS A 48 -3.49 12.46 25.28
N GLN A 49 -4.21 11.48 25.80
CA GLN A 49 -3.98 10.08 25.48
C GLN A 49 -4.21 9.81 23.98
N LEU A 50 -5.33 10.29 23.42
CA LEU A 50 -5.62 10.15 22.00
C LEU A 50 -4.56 10.82 21.12
N CYS A 51 -4.08 12.00 21.50
CA CYS A 51 -2.99 12.66 20.79
C CYS A 51 -1.71 11.81 20.80
N HIS A 52 -1.37 11.19 21.93
CA HIS A 52 -0.21 10.31 22.03
C HIS A 52 -0.35 9.08 21.13
N GLU A 53 -1.48 8.37 21.20
CA GLU A 53 -1.77 7.22 20.34
C GLU A 53 -1.74 7.58 18.85
N ALA A 54 -2.28 8.75 18.48
CA ALA A 54 -2.24 9.26 17.12
C ALA A 54 -0.81 9.55 16.64
N THR A 55 0.05 10.11 17.50
CA THR A 55 1.46 10.33 17.16
C THR A 55 2.20 9.01 16.95
N GLU A 56 2.01 8.02 17.80
CA GLU A 56 2.63 6.70 17.63
C GLU A 56 2.18 6.02 16.34
N ALA A 57 0.87 6.00 16.08
CA ALA A 57 0.31 5.44 14.85
C ALA A 57 0.89 6.13 13.59
N THR A 58 1.05 7.45 13.64
CA THR A 58 1.66 8.23 12.54
C THR A 58 3.10 7.82 12.29
N THR A 59 3.93 7.71 13.34
CA THR A 59 5.34 7.29 13.18
C THR A 59 5.47 5.88 12.62
N ILE A 60 4.57 4.96 12.99
CA ILE A 60 4.55 3.59 12.47
C ILE A 60 4.21 3.58 10.98
N LEU A 61 3.23 4.39 10.56
CA LEU A 61 2.84 4.51 9.17
C LEU A 61 3.92 5.15 8.30
N GLU A 62 4.58 6.20 8.79
CA GLU A 62 5.72 6.83 8.11
C GLU A 62 6.86 5.84 7.89
N ASN A 63 7.23 5.06 8.91
CA ASN A 63 8.27 4.03 8.79
C ASN A 63 7.88 2.95 7.77
N LYS A 64 6.63 2.49 7.78
CA LYS A 64 6.13 1.51 6.80
C LYS A 64 6.13 2.07 5.38
N LEU A 65 5.79 3.34 5.22
CA LEU A 65 5.79 4.01 3.91
C LEU A 65 7.21 4.12 3.33
N VAL A 66 8.19 4.49 4.16
CA VAL A 66 9.60 4.53 3.77
C VAL A 66 10.10 3.14 3.34
N ASN A 67 9.77 2.10 4.11
CA ASN A 67 10.16 0.72 3.78
C ASN A 67 9.54 0.25 2.46
N ALA A 68 8.23 0.43 2.29
CA ALA A 68 7.54 0.04 1.05
C ALA A 68 8.08 0.80 -0.18
N SER A 69 8.39 2.10 -0.02
CA SER A 69 9.04 2.89 -1.07
C SER A 69 10.43 2.35 -1.43
N ASN A 70 11.19 1.87 -0.46
CA ASN A 70 12.50 1.28 -0.71
C ASN A 70 12.38 -0.07 -1.43
N GLU A 71 11.46 -0.93 -0.99
CA GLU A 71 11.16 -2.21 -1.66
C GLU A 71 10.72 -1.99 -3.12
N GLU A 72 9.88 -0.98 -3.40
CA GLU A 72 9.46 -0.65 -4.77
C GLU A 72 10.65 -0.27 -5.67
N LYS A 73 11.61 0.50 -5.13
CA LYS A 73 12.84 0.86 -5.87
C LYS A 73 13.68 -0.38 -6.15
N GLU A 74 13.85 -1.25 -5.16
CA GLU A 74 14.57 -2.52 -5.34
C GLU A 74 13.91 -3.41 -6.39
N TRP A 75 12.58 -3.53 -6.39
CA TRP A 75 11.84 -4.27 -7.40
C TRP A 75 12.00 -3.69 -8.81
N LYS A 76 12.00 -2.36 -8.94
CA LYS A 76 12.28 -1.69 -10.22
C LYS A 76 13.69 -2.00 -10.71
N ASP A 77 14.69 -1.94 -9.82
CA ASP A 77 16.07 -2.26 -10.16
C ASP A 77 16.25 -3.73 -10.56
N ILE A 78 15.61 -4.66 -9.84
CA ILE A 78 15.60 -6.08 -10.19
C ILE A 78 14.93 -6.29 -11.54
N LYS A 79 13.80 -5.63 -11.80
CA LYS A 79 13.10 -5.71 -13.09
C LYS A 79 13.97 -5.21 -14.25
N ILE A 80 14.67 -4.10 -14.06
CA ILE A 80 15.63 -3.58 -15.04
C ILE A 80 16.73 -4.62 -15.25
N LYS A 81 17.41 -5.06 -14.19
CA LYS A 81 18.48 -6.07 -14.27
C LYS A 81 18.03 -7.34 -14.98
N LEU A 82 16.82 -7.83 -14.71
CA LEU A 82 16.26 -9.03 -15.33
C LEU A 82 15.90 -8.83 -16.81
N ALA A 83 15.49 -7.62 -17.20
CA ALA A 83 15.29 -7.26 -18.60
C ALA A 83 16.64 -7.16 -19.33
N THR A 84 17.67 -6.60 -18.69
CA THR A 84 19.02 -6.49 -19.28
C THR A 84 19.73 -7.84 -19.36
N THR A 85 19.44 -8.79 -18.47
CA THR A 85 19.94 -10.18 -18.57
C THR A 85 19.18 -11.04 -19.59
N SER A 86 18.43 -10.41 -20.50
CA SER A 86 18.02 -10.95 -21.81
C SER A 86 18.93 -12.07 -22.28
N ILE A 87 18.48 -13.32 -22.05
CA ILE A 87 19.03 -14.61 -22.51
C ILE A 87 20.46 -14.49 -23.03
N GLN A 88 21.42 -14.19 -22.15
CA GLN A 88 22.82 -14.18 -22.53
C GLN A 88 23.32 -15.62 -22.39
N GLY A 89 23.39 -16.33 -23.50
CA GLY A 89 23.72 -17.75 -23.51
C GLY A 89 24.25 -18.22 -24.85
N LYS A 90 24.97 -19.35 -24.80
CA LYS A 90 25.28 -20.11 -26.00
C LYS A 90 24.05 -20.94 -26.39
N VAL A 91 23.68 -20.85 -27.65
CA VAL A 91 22.60 -21.62 -28.27
C VAL A 91 23.22 -22.70 -29.14
N ILE A 92 22.71 -23.92 -29.02
CA ILE A 92 23.04 -24.99 -29.96
C ILE A 92 21.91 -25.10 -30.98
N LEU A 93 22.26 -25.00 -32.25
CA LEU A 93 21.39 -25.19 -33.41
C LEU A 93 21.72 -26.54 -34.04
N ASP A 94 20.73 -27.40 -34.19
CA ASP A 94 20.82 -28.62 -34.99
C ASP A 94 20.27 -28.32 -36.39
N VAL A 95 21.14 -28.40 -37.39
CA VAL A 95 20.85 -28.13 -38.80
C VAL A 95 21.16 -29.40 -39.58
N GLY A 96 20.14 -30.16 -39.98
CA GLY A 96 20.35 -31.37 -40.79
C GLY A 96 21.28 -32.40 -40.16
N CYS A 97 21.18 -32.62 -38.83
CA CYS A 97 22.03 -33.50 -38.02
C CYS A 97 23.44 -32.98 -37.70
N GLU A 98 23.79 -31.76 -38.10
CA GLU A 98 25.01 -31.08 -37.68
C GLU A 98 24.71 -30.03 -36.60
N LYS A 99 25.54 -30.00 -35.55
CA LYS A 99 25.36 -29.11 -34.40
C LYS A 99 26.26 -27.89 -34.50
N TYR A 100 25.65 -26.71 -34.46
CA TYR A 100 26.32 -25.41 -34.50
C TYR A 100 26.12 -24.70 -33.17
N THR A 101 27.19 -24.19 -32.58
CA THR A 101 27.12 -23.40 -31.34
C THR A 101 27.33 -21.93 -31.66
N THR A 102 26.39 -21.08 -31.25
CA THR A 102 26.45 -19.63 -31.44
C THR A 102 25.97 -18.90 -30.18
N SER A 103 26.06 -17.58 -30.11
CA SER A 103 25.49 -16.80 -29.00
C SER A 103 24.11 -16.25 -29.38
N VAL A 104 23.26 -16.01 -28.39
CA VAL A 104 21.99 -15.29 -28.60
C VAL A 104 22.24 -13.93 -29.26
N GLU A 105 23.32 -13.23 -28.89
CA GLU A 105 23.71 -11.95 -29.50
C GLU A 105 23.93 -12.05 -31.02
N VAL A 106 24.54 -13.13 -31.51
CA VAL A 106 24.71 -13.35 -32.96
C VAL A 106 23.36 -13.62 -33.62
N LEU A 107 22.46 -14.35 -32.95
CA LEU A 107 21.12 -14.67 -33.46
C LEU A 107 20.16 -13.47 -33.43
N THR A 108 20.34 -12.53 -32.50
CA THR A 108 19.51 -11.33 -32.35
C THR A 108 20.17 -10.06 -32.90
N ARG A 109 21.34 -10.19 -33.54
CA ARG A 109 22.07 -9.08 -34.15
C ARG A 109 21.22 -8.32 -35.16
N GLU A 110 20.45 -9.06 -35.96
CA GLU A 110 19.54 -8.52 -36.94
C GLU A 110 18.14 -8.37 -36.34
N LYS A 111 17.61 -7.15 -36.38
CA LYS A 111 16.27 -6.83 -35.87
C LYS A 111 15.19 -7.43 -36.79
N ASP A 112 13.99 -7.60 -36.25
CA ASP A 112 12.81 -8.08 -37.00
C ASP A 112 12.96 -9.48 -37.62
N THR A 113 13.86 -10.30 -37.07
CA THR A 113 14.01 -11.71 -37.45
C THR A 113 13.27 -12.64 -36.49
N PHE A 114 13.01 -13.86 -36.96
CA PHE A 114 12.43 -14.94 -36.15
C PHE A 114 13.17 -15.13 -34.81
N PHE A 115 14.50 -15.10 -34.83
CA PHE A 115 15.32 -15.26 -33.63
C PHE A 115 15.18 -14.09 -32.67
N THR A 116 15.13 -12.85 -33.19
CA THR A 116 14.88 -11.65 -32.38
C THR A 116 13.51 -11.72 -31.70
N ALA A 117 12.47 -12.23 -32.37
CA ALA A 117 11.15 -12.45 -31.76
C ALA A 117 11.14 -13.62 -30.75
N LEU A 118 11.85 -14.71 -31.04
CA LEU A 118 11.94 -15.89 -30.19
C LEU A 118 12.64 -15.58 -28.85
N PHE A 119 13.73 -14.81 -28.89
CA PHE A 119 14.51 -14.46 -27.70
C PHE A 119 14.02 -13.20 -26.97
N SER A 120 13.08 -12.43 -27.53
CA SER A 120 12.55 -11.20 -26.92
C SER A 120 11.37 -11.40 -25.95
N LYS A 121 10.98 -12.65 -25.63
CA LYS A 121 9.84 -13.00 -24.76
C LYS A 121 8.47 -12.45 -25.21
N GLN A 122 8.33 -11.98 -26.46
CA GLN A 122 7.08 -11.44 -27.01
C GLN A 122 6.14 -12.50 -27.61
N TRP A 123 6.47 -13.79 -27.56
CA TRP A 123 5.62 -14.85 -28.08
C TRP A 123 4.56 -15.30 -27.06
N GLN A 124 3.36 -14.72 -27.15
CA GLN A 124 2.12 -15.42 -26.86
C GLN A 124 1.53 -15.84 -28.21
N LEU A 125 1.72 -17.10 -28.60
CA LEU A 125 1.12 -17.63 -29.83
C LEU A 125 -0.39 -17.77 -29.60
N GLU A 126 -1.20 -16.88 -30.19
CA GLU A 126 -2.61 -17.20 -30.43
C GLU A 126 -2.66 -18.42 -31.35
N LYS A 127 -3.25 -19.51 -30.88
CA LYS A 127 -3.49 -20.71 -31.69
C LYS A 127 -4.54 -20.39 -32.75
N ASP A 128 -4.19 -20.59 -34.01
CA ASP A 128 -5.14 -20.60 -35.11
C ASP A 128 -6.11 -21.79 -34.94
N PRO A 129 -7.44 -21.55 -34.85
CA PRO A 129 -8.41 -22.60 -34.55
C PRO A 129 -8.57 -23.67 -35.65
N ASP A 130 -8.07 -23.43 -36.87
CA ASP A 130 -8.20 -24.36 -38.01
C ASP A 130 -6.93 -25.17 -38.33
N ASP A 131 -5.83 -24.98 -37.58
CA ASP A 131 -4.58 -25.70 -37.84
C ASP A 131 -4.62 -27.12 -37.25
N LYS A 132 -4.83 -28.11 -38.14
CA LYS A 132 -4.69 -29.56 -37.84
C LYS A 132 -3.27 -30.08 -38.02
N SER A 133 -2.28 -29.21 -38.28
CA SER A 133 -0.88 -29.61 -38.24
C SER A 133 -0.44 -29.74 -36.78
N ASN A 134 0.26 -30.84 -36.48
CA ASN A 134 0.69 -31.15 -35.13
C ASN A 134 1.62 -30.03 -34.64
N GLY A 135 1.08 -29.26 -33.71
CA GLY A 135 1.60 -27.98 -33.26
C GLY A 135 3.07 -27.98 -32.86
N TRP A 136 3.68 -26.83 -33.14
CA TRP A 136 4.94 -26.35 -32.61
C TRP A 136 4.92 -26.43 -31.07
N ALA A 137 5.64 -27.40 -30.51
CA ALA A 137 5.72 -27.59 -29.06
C ALA A 137 7.03 -26.99 -28.53
N ILE A 138 6.91 -26.03 -27.62
CA ILE A 138 8.02 -25.57 -26.78
C ILE A 138 8.00 -26.45 -25.53
N ASN A 139 8.88 -27.45 -25.50
CA ASN A 139 9.14 -28.20 -24.27
C ASN A 139 10.46 -27.67 -23.65
N ASN A 140 10.60 -27.78 -22.33
CA ASN A 140 11.84 -27.43 -21.60
C ASN A 140 13.10 -28.18 -22.10
N ASP A 141 12.94 -29.14 -23.01
CA ASP A 141 14.02 -29.89 -23.66
C ASP A 141 14.48 -29.32 -25.02
N GLY A 142 13.85 -28.26 -25.53
CA GLY A 142 14.23 -27.61 -26.80
C GLY A 142 13.04 -27.35 -27.74
N LEU A 143 13.24 -26.42 -28.68
CA LEU A 143 12.27 -26.07 -29.73
C LEU A 143 12.48 -26.99 -30.94
N ARG A 144 11.43 -27.72 -31.33
CA ARG A 144 11.39 -28.53 -32.56
C ARG A 144 10.59 -27.80 -33.63
N ILE A 145 11.27 -27.36 -34.68
CA ILE A 145 10.64 -26.69 -35.83
C ILE A 145 10.47 -27.73 -36.95
N SER A 146 9.25 -28.23 -37.11
CA SER A 146 8.86 -29.06 -38.27
C SER A 146 8.09 -28.21 -39.27
N GLY A 147 8.70 -27.91 -40.41
CA GLY A 147 8.08 -27.10 -41.48
C GLY A 147 9.09 -26.41 -42.40
N ILE A 148 10.33 -26.24 -41.94
CA ILE A 148 11.46 -25.85 -42.77
C ILE A 148 12.16 -27.17 -43.14
N SER A 149 12.34 -27.45 -44.42
CA SER A 149 13.18 -28.56 -44.87
C SER A 149 14.62 -28.06 -44.92
N PRO A 150 15.59 -28.65 -44.19
CA PRO A 150 15.50 -29.80 -43.28
C PRO A 150 15.05 -29.40 -41.85
N PRO A 151 14.57 -30.33 -41.01
CA PRO A 151 14.12 -30.03 -39.65
C PRO A 151 15.24 -29.45 -38.79
N PHE A 152 14.93 -28.42 -37.99
CA PHE A 152 15.88 -27.76 -37.10
C PHE A 152 15.46 -27.96 -35.63
N PHE A 153 16.44 -28.21 -34.76
CA PHE A 153 16.24 -28.23 -33.31
C PHE A 153 17.08 -27.14 -32.66
N ILE A 154 16.47 -26.37 -31.77
CA ILE A 154 17.17 -25.33 -31.00
C ILE A 154 17.12 -25.70 -29.52
N ARG A 155 18.28 -25.85 -28.89
CA ARG A 155 18.40 -26.13 -27.46
C ARG A 155 19.21 -25.03 -26.79
N SER A 156 18.63 -24.41 -25.77
CA SER A 156 19.37 -23.53 -24.84
C SER A 156 20.12 -24.41 -23.85
N ILE A 157 21.37 -24.05 -23.53
CA ILE A 157 22.14 -24.64 -22.43
C ILE A 157 21.88 -23.81 -21.17
#